data_AF-B4XEK6-F1
#
_entry.id   AF-B4XEK6-F1
#
_cell.length_a   1.000
_cell.length_b   1.000
_cell.length_c   1.000
_cell.angle_alpha   90.00
_cell.angle_beta   90.00
_cell.angle_gamma   90.00
#
_symmetry.space_group_name_H-M   'P 1'
#
loop_
_entity.id
_entity.type
_entity.pdbx_description
1 polymer ?
#
loop_
_entity_poly.entity_id
_entity_poly.type
_entity_poly.pdbx_seq_one_letter_code
_entity_poly.pdbx_strand_id
1 'polypeptide(L)'
;KWSGSTTGNTGTAPIGQVVSLRGFNNQFVSGENGVKAMWCNRATPGDWEKFTVVDAGGGKIALMSMNKYVSSENGAASVTCSRATISEWEKFDWVGNADGKISFRGNNGLYLSSENGVNEMTCTRPTISGMGSF
;
A
#
# COMPACT_ATOMS: atom_id res chain seq x y z
N LYS A 1 -7.93 18.17 -22.73
CA LYS A 1 -6.74 18.91 -22.24
C LYS A 1 -6.76 18.80 -20.71
N TRP A 2 -5.93 17.93 -20.14
CA TRP A 2 -5.69 17.90 -18.70
C TRP A 2 -4.28 18.45 -18.49
N SER A 3 -4.19 19.61 -17.86
CA SER A 3 -2.94 20.29 -17.53
C SER A 3 -2.82 20.30 -16.01
N GLY A 4 -2.11 19.33 -15.46
CA GLY A 4 -1.68 19.29 -14.08
C GLY A 4 -0.18 19.13 -14.04
N SER A 5 0.54 20.22 -13.84
CA SER A 5 1.97 20.24 -13.58
C SER A 5 2.19 20.04 -12.08
N THR A 6 2.81 18.94 -11.67
CA THR A 6 3.45 18.82 -10.36
C THR A 6 4.89 18.39 -10.55
N THR A 7 5.76 19.33 -10.26
CA THR A 7 7.21 19.27 -10.24
C THR A 7 7.69 18.18 -9.27
N GLY A 8 8.57 17.31 -9.75
CA GLY A 8 9.19 16.24 -8.97
C GLY A 8 8.83 14.87 -9.54
N ASN A 9 9.75 14.25 -10.25
CA ASN A 9 9.62 12.97 -10.92
C ASN A 9 9.16 11.87 -9.93
N THR A 10 7.85 11.65 -9.81
CA THR A 10 7.22 10.62 -8.97
C THR A 10 6.46 9.67 -9.90
N GLY A 11 6.87 8.41 -9.97
CA GLY A 11 6.25 7.41 -10.85
C GLY A 11 4.74 7.40 -10.65
N THR A 12 4.00 7.65 -11.72
CA THR A 12 2.53 7.66 -11.70
C THR A 12 2.02 6.31 -11.22
N ALA A 13 1.05 6.31 -10.30
CA ALA A 13 0.45 5.08 -9.82
C ALA A 13 -0.17 4.29 -10.99
N PRO A 14 0.03 2.96 -11.07
CA PRO A 14 -0.49 2.14 -12.16
C PRO A 14 -1.98 1.81 -11.95
N ILE A 15 -2.82 2.85 -11.95
CA ILE A 15 -4.27 2.73 -11.76
C ILE A 15 -4.87 1.73 -12.77
N GLY A 16 -5.72 0.84 -12.28
CA GLY A 16 -6.36 -0.23 -13.04
C GLY A 16 -5.49 -1.46 -13.28
N GLN A 17 -4.22 -1.45 -12.86
CA GLN A 17 -3.33 -2.59 -12.98
C GLN A 17 -3.35 -3.45 -11.72
N VAL A 18 -3.03 -4.73 -11.90
CA VAL A 18 -2.77 -5.67 -10.82
C VAL A 18 -1.26 -5.73 -10.57
N VAL A 19 -0.86 -5.53 -9.33
CA VAL A 19 0.54 -5.54 -8.89
C VAL A 19 0.74 -6.50 -7.71
N SER A 20 1.97 -6.92 -7.51
CA SER A 20 2.41 -7.53 -6.25
C SER A 20 3.40 -6.59 -5.57
N LEU A 21 3.25 -6.40 -4.26
CA LEU A 21 4.10 -5.48 -3.49
C LEU A 21 5.20 -6.30 -2.82
N ARG A 22 6.46 -5.97 -3.11
CA ARG A 22 7.61 -6.70 -2.59
C ARG A 22 8.33 -5.85 -1.55
N GLY A 23 8.27 -6.26 -0.28
CA GLY A 23 8.97 -5.55 0.77
C GLY A 23 10.49 -5.63 0.65
N PHE A 24 11.17 -4.81 1.45
CA PHE A 24 12.64 -4.78 1.54
C PHE A 24 13.30 -6.13 1.83
N ASN A 25 12.57 -7.02 2.51
CA ASN A 25 12.99 -8.38 2.82
C ASN A 25 12.89 -9.35 1.64
N ASN A 26 12.64 -8.85 0.42
CA ASN A 26 12.44 -9.62 -0.81
C ASN A 26 11.21 -10.54 -0.81
N GLN A 27 10.31 -10.41 0.18
CA GLN A 27 9.07 -11.16 0.30
C GLN A 27 7.87 -10.30 -0.14
N PHE A 28 6.74 -10.95 -0.40
CA PHE A 28 5.53 -10.32 -0.90
C PHE A 28 4.53 -10.06 0.21
N VAL A 29 3.82 -8.93 0.08
CA VAL A 29 2.70 -8.54 0.92
C VAL A 29 1.50 -9.43 0.61
N SER A 30 0.87 -9.98 1.65
CA SER A 30 -0.36 -10.74 1.58
C SER A 30 -1.52 -9.94 2.17
N GLY A 31 -2.63 -9.88 1.45
CA GLY A 31 -3.92 -9.41 1.96
C GLY A 31 -4.58 -10.41 2.92
N GLU A 32 -4.03 -11.62 3.04
CA GLU A 32 -4.47 -12.67 3.96
C GLU A 32 -5.97 -12.96 3.86
N ASN A 33 -6.50 -12.94 2.63
CA ASN A 33 -7.92 -13.07 2.29
C ASN A 33 -8.86 -12.10 3.06
N GLY A 34 -8.31 -11.06 3.67
CA GLY A 34 -9.03 -10.13 4.52
C GLY A 34 -9.61 -10.72 5.80
N VAL A 35 -9.06 -11.84 6.30
CA VAL A 35 -9.51 -12.47 7.57
C VAL A 35 -8.61 -12.15 8.75
N LYS A 36 -7.38 -11.67 8.51
CA LYS A 36 -6.42 -11.26 9.53
C LYS A 36 -5.62 -10.05 9.03
N ALA A 37 -4.79 -9.51 9.92
CA ALA A 37 -3.86 -8.44 9.57
C ALA A 37 -2.88 -8.89 8.47
N MET A 38 -2.43 -7.92 7.67
CA MET A 38 -1.55 -8.16 6.52
C MET A 38 -0.12 -8.44 6.96
N TRP A 39 0.57 -9.28 6.18
CA TRP A 39 1.96 -9.67 6.41
C TRP A 39 2.78 -9.53 5.13
N CYS A 40 4.09 -9.27 5.29
CA CYS A 40 5.05 -9.24 4.18
C CYS A 40 6.04 -10.41 4.27
N ASN A 41 5.54 -11.63 4.23
CA ASN A 41 6.31 -12.86 4.51
C ASN A 41 6.06 -14.00 3.50
N ARG A 42 5.64 -13.66 2.28
CA ARG A 42 5.38 -14.64 1.22
C ARG A 42 6.58 -14.71 0.28
N ALA A 43 7.11 -15.91 0.05
CA ALA A 43 8.23 -16.09 -0.88
C ALA A 43 7.82 -15.91 -2.34
N THR A 44 6.56 -16.23 -2.67
CA THR A 44 6.01 -16.17 -4.03
C THR A 44 4.61 -15.56 -3.99
N PRO A 45 4.23 -14.74 -4.97
CA PRO A 45 2.89 -14.16 -5.02
C PRO A 45 1.87 -15.19 -5.51
N GLY A 46 0.84 -15.44 -4.71
CA GLY A 46 -0.40 -16.11 -5.09
C GLY A 46 -1.54 -15.10 -5.23
N ASP A 47 -2.78 -15.57 -5.09
CA ASP A 47 -3.94 -14.70 -5.30
C ASP A 47 -4.12 -13.66 -4.18
N TRP A 48 -3.65 -13.94 -2.97
CA TRP A 48 -3.72 -13.00 -1.85
C TRP A 48 -2.61 -11.94 -1.88
N GLU A 49 -1.59 -12.12 -2.70
CA GLU A 49 -0.46 -11.20 -2.87
C GLU A 49 -0.61 -10.32 -4.14
N LYS A 50 -1.78 -10.38 -4.77
CA LYS A 50 -2.17 -9.54 -5.91
C LYS A 50 -3.10 -8.43 -5.43
N PHE A 51 -2.76 -7.21 -5.84
CA PHE A 51 -3.50 -6.00 -5.50
C PHE A 51 -3.83 -5.23 -6.77
N THR A 52 -5.11 -4.94 -6.97
CA THR A 52 -5.54 -3.97 -7.97
C THR A 52 -5.33 -2.57 -7.40
N VAL A 53 -4.65 -1.70 -8.15
CA VAL A 53 -4.54 -0.28 -7.80
C VAL A 53 -5.78 0.44 -8.33
N VAL A 54 -6.57 1.01 -7.43
CA VAL A 54 -7.86 1.65 -7.73
C VAL A 54 -7.74 3.16 -7.52
N ASP A 55 -8.35 3.95 -8.40
CA ASP A 55 -8.47 5.40 -8.19
C ASP A 55 -9.45 5.65 -7.03
N ALA A 56 -8.96 6.34 -5.99
CA ALA A 56 -9.75 6.66 -4.80
C ALA A 56 -10.22 8.14 -4.78
N GLY A 57 -9.99 8.88 -5.88
CA GLY A 57 -10.31 10.28 -6.03
C GLY A 57 -9.28 11.22 -5.38
N GLY A 58 -9.29 12.48 -5.79
CA GLY A 58 -8.41 13.52 -5.20
C GLY A 58 -6.91 13.25 -5.37
N GLY A 59 -6.52 12.48 -6.39
CA GLY A 59 -5.13 12.06 -6.61
C GLY A 59 -4.64 10.95 -5.69
N LYS A 60 -5.52 10.35 -4.88
CA LYS A 60 -5.22 9.21 -4.01
C LYS A 60 -5.52 7.89 -4.71
N ILE A 61 -4.95 6.82 -4.18
CA ILE A 61 -5.18 5.45 -4.61
C ILE A 61 -5.75 4.60 -3.48
N ALA A 62 -6.40 3.50 -3.83
CA ALA A 62 -6.70 2.40 -2.93
C ALA A 62 -6.06 1.12 -3.47
N LEU A 63 -5.74 0.19 -2.57
CA LEU A 63 -5.25 -1.14 -2.91
C LEU A 63 -6.36 -2.14 -2.63
N MET A 64 -6.71 -2.97 -3.62
CA MET A 64 -7.77 -3.97 -3.48
C MET A 64 -7.23 -5.37 -3.73
N SER A 65 -7.49 -6.30 -2.81
CA SER A 65 -7.23 -7.73 -3.00
C SER A 65 -8.47 -8.53 -2.61
N MET A 66 -8.82 -9.56 -3.38
CA MET A 66 -9.98 -10.41 -3.12
C MET A 66 -11.28 -9.61 -2.87
N ASN A 67 -11.53 -8.57 -3.67
CA ASN A 67 -12.67 -7.64 -3.57
C ASN A 67 -12.78 -6.90 -2.22
N LYS A 68 -11.67 -6.76 -1.50
CA LYS A 68 -11.57 -6.00 -0.26
C LYS A 68 -10.44 -4.99 -0.35
N TYR A 69 -10.62 -3.85 0.30
CA TYR A 69 -9.66 -2.75 0.31
C TYR A 69 -8.75 -2.83 1.52
N VAL A 70 -7.50 -2.45 1.29
CA VAL A 70 -6.49 -2.25 2.33
C VAL A 70 -6.86 -1.02 3.14
N SER A 71 -6.92 -1.17 4.46
CA SER A 71 -7.18 -0.15 5.46
C SER A 71 -5.92 0.07 6.28
N SER A 72 -5.48 1.33 6.37
CA SER A 72 -4.40 1.75 7.26
C SER A 72 -4.74 1.63 8.74
N GLU A 73 -6.02 1.40 9.08
CA GLU A 73 -6.57 1.49 10.44
C GLU A 73 -6.17 2.79 11.15
N ASN A 74 -5.97 3.87 10.37
CA ASN A 74 -5.45 5.17 10.84
C ASN A 74 -4.11 5.09 11.61
N GLY A 75 -3.38 3.97 11.50
CA GLY A 75 -2.20 3.68 12.32
C GLY A 75 -2.48 3.31 13.78
N ALA A 76 -3.76 3.16 14.16
CA ALA A 76 -4.16 2.76 15.51
C ALA A 76 -4.14 1.23 15.70
N ALA A 77 -4.13 0.46 14.61
CA ALA A 77 -4.02 -0.99 14.60
C ALA A 77 -3.19 -1.47 13.41
N SER A 78 -2.92 -2.78 13.36
CA SER A 78 -2.28 -3.42 12.22
C SER A 78 -3.13 -3.28 10.96
N VAL A 79 -2.46 -3.11 9.82
CA VAL A 79 -3.09 -2.90 8.51
C VAL A 79 -3.90 -4.15 8.13
N THR A 80 -5.11 -3.94 7.61
CA THR A 80 -6.01 -5.03 7.19
C THR A 80 -6.43 -4.89 5.74
N CYS A 81 -6.78 -5.99 5.06
CA CYS A 81 -7.40 -5.97 3.72
C CYS A 81 -8.85 -6.45 3.80
N SER A 82 -9.66 -5.82 4.64
CA SER A 82 -10.97 -6.34 5.05
C SER A 82 -12.18 -5.54 4.56
N ARG A 83 -11.97 -4.32 4.03
CA ARG A 83 -13.04 -3.34 3.82
C ARG A 83 -13.76 -3.55 2.50
N ALA A 84 -15.09 -3.47 2.49
CA ALA A 84 -15.88 -3.62 1.27
C ALA A 84 -15.96 -2.33 0.43
N THR A 85 -15.67 -1.17 1.04
CA THR A 85 -15.80 0.15 0.43
C THR A 85 -14.60 1.01 0.78
N ILE A 86 -14.28 1.98 -0.08
CA ILE A 86 -13.25 2.98 0.16
C ILE A 86 -13.84 4.11 1.00
N SER A 87 -13.25 4.35 2.16
CA SER A 87 -13.40 5.53 2.99
C SER A 87 -12.02 6.14 3.23
N GLU A 88 -11.89 7.00 4.25
CA GLU A 88 -10.66 7.74 4.51
C GLU A 88 -9.44 6.86 4.84
N TRP A 89 -9.63 5.72 5.49
CA TRP A 89 -8.50 4.86 5.90
C TRP A 89 -7.97 3.95 4.78
N GLU A 90 -8.73 3.82 3.69
CA GLU A 90 -8.37 3.03 2.51
C GLU A 90 -7.71 3.88 1.42
N LYS A 91 -7.53 5.18 1.67
CA LYS A 91 -6.89 6.13 0.76
C LYS A 91 -5.42 6.29 1.09
N PHE A 92 -4.59 6.18 0.06
CA PHE A 92 -3.14 6.33 0.16
C PHE A 92 -2.61 7.30 -0.89
N ASP A 93 -1.56 8.03 -0.56
CA ASP A 93 -0.68 8.63 -1.57
C ASP A 93 0.24 7.56 -2.14
N TRP A 94 0.39 7.56 -3.46
CA TRP A 94 1.44 6.83 -4.15
C TRP A 94 2.70 7.69 -4.22
N VAL A 95 3.74 7.30 -3.50
CA VAL A 95 4.99 8.07 -3.43
C VAL A 95 6.08 7.29 -4.15
N GLY A 96 6.56 7.80 -5.28
CA GLY A 96 7.74 7.28 -5.95
C GLY A 96 9.02 7.75 -5.25
N ASN A 97 9.95 6.82 -5.02
CA ASN A 97 11.22 7.08 -4.35
C ASN A 97 12.37 7.23 -5.38
N ALA A 98 13.44 7.92 -5.00
CA ALA A 98 14.59 8.16 -5.88
C ALA A 98 15.34 6.88 -6.29
N ASP A 99 15.19 5.80 -5.51
CA ASP A 99 15.77 4.48 -5.76
C ASP A 99 14.89 3.58 -6.68
N GLY A 100 13.80 4.13 -7.22
CA GLY A 100 12.87 3.41 -8.11
C GLY A 100 11.85 2.55 -7.37
N LYS A 101 11.86 2.54 -6.03
CA LYS A 101 10.81 1.91 -5.21
C LYS A 101 9.62 2.83 -5.01
N ILE A 102 8.61 2.31 -4.35
CA ILE A 102 7.43 3.10 -3.96
C ILE A 102 7.17 3.02 -2.46
N SER A 103 6.44 4.00 -1.96
CA SER A 103 5.95 4.08 -0.60
C SER A 103 4.49 4.52 -0.61
N PHE A 104 3.73 4.06 0.38
CA PHE A 104 2.33 4.44 0.55
C PHE A 104 2.17 5.28 1.80
N ARG A 105 1.62 6.49 1.65
CA ARG A 105 1.30 7.34 2.80
C ARG A 105 -0.20 7.26 3.08
N GLY A 106 -0.58 6.87 4.30
CA GLY A 106 -1.97 6.86 4.74
C GLY A 106 -2.51 8.27 4.99
N ASN A 107 -3.82 8.38 5.20
CA ASN A 107 -4.48 9.65 5.49
C ASN A 107 -4.00 10.32 6.80
N ASN A 108 -3.45 9.54 7.73
CA ASN A 108 -2.84 10.00 8.97
C ASN A 108 -1.47 10.67 8.75
N GLY A 109 -1.01 10.75 7.50
CA GLY A 109 0.26 11.35 7.13
C GLY A 109 1.48 10.48 7.41
N LEU A 110 1.28 9.24 7.87
CA LEU A 110 2.33 8.24 8.13
C LEU A 110 2.40 7.23 6.99
N TYR A 111 3.49 6.46 6.96
CA TYR A 111 3.78 5.50 5.91
C TYR A 111 3.47 4.07 6.32
N LEU A 112 2.96 3.30 5.36
CA LEU A 112 2.86 1.85 5.47
C LEU A 112 4.25 1.24 5.64
N SER A 113 4.35 0.25 6.51
CA SER A 113 5.56 -0.50 6.82
C SER A 113 5.30 -1.99 6.70
N SER A 114 6.19 -2.67 5.99
CA SER A 114 6.25 -4.12 5.90
C SER A 114 6.70 -4.79 7.21
N GLU A 115 7.21 -4.00 8.17
CA GLU A 115 7.81 -4.49 9.43
C GLU A 115 8.85 -5.61 9.19
N ASN A 116 9.58 -5.52 8.06
CA ASN A 116 10.53 -6.54 7.60
C ASN A 116 9.95 -7.96 7.47
N GLY A 117 8.62 -8.10 7.47
CA GLY A 117 7.92 -9.38 7.46
C GLY A 117 8.01 -10.18 8.77
N VAL A 118 8.52 -9.58 9.85
CA VAL A 118 8.62 -10.25 11.16
C VAL A 118 7.45 -9.92 12.10
N ASN A 119 6.64 -8.93 11.75
CA ASN A 119 5.36 -8.60 12.40
C ASN A 119 4.28 -8.29 11.36
N GLU A 120 3.03 -8.10 11.80
CA GLU A 120 1.99 -7.51 10.96
C GLU A 120 2.42 -6.15 10.41
N MET A 121 1.92 -5.81 9.23
CA MET A 121 2.14 -4.50 8.65
C MET A 121 1.48 -3.39 9.49
N THR A 122 2.13 -2.24 9.54
CA THR A 122 1.63 -1.06 10.28
C THR A 122 1.60 0.18 9.40
N CYS A 123 0.86 1.22 9.81
CA CYS A 123 0.84 2.53 9.15
C CYS A 123 1.24 3.64 10.14
N THR A 124 2.42 3.51 10.75
CA THR A 124 2.87 4.35 11.87
C THR A 124 4.20 5.07 11.62
N ARG A 125 4.84 4.83 10.46
CA ARG A 125 6.19 5.35 10.22
C ARG A 125 6.14 6.82 9.78
N PRO A 126 6.84 7.74 10.46
CA PRO A 126 6.82 9.16 10.09
C PRO A 126 7.67 9.48 8.86
N THR A 127 8.60 8.58 8.50
CA THR A 127 9.52 8.75 7.38
C THR A 127 9.58 7.49 6.54
N ILE A 128 9.88 7.67 5.26
CA ILE A 128 10.22 6.58 4.35
C ILE A 128 11.56 6.01 4.82
N SER A 129 11.56 4.71 5.13
CA SER A 129 12.75 3.93 5.45
C SER A 129 12.69 2.64 4.64
N GLY A 130 13.74 1.82 4.67
CA GLY A 130 13.77 0.56 3.91
C GLY A 130 12.49 -0.27 4.09
N MET A 131 11.99 -0.39 5.33
CA MET A 131 10.77 -1.17 5.63
C MET A 131 9.47 -0.57 5.09
N GLY A 132 9.43 0.73 4.79
CA GLY A 132 8.28 1.42 4.18
C GLY A 132 8.38 1.57 2.66
N SER A 133 9.36 0.92 2.04
CA SER A 133 9.56 0.87 0.59
C SER A 133 9.19 -0.51 0.03
N PHE A 134 8.58 -0.52 -1.16
CA PHE A 134 8.08 -1.70 -1.87
C PHE A 134 8.46 -1.69 -3.35
#